data_AF-A0A959DKY6-F1
#
_entry.id   AF-A0A959DKY6-F1
#
_cell.length_a   1.000
_cell.length_b   1.000
_cell.length_c   1.000
_cell.angle_alpha   90.00
_cell.angle_beta   90.00
_cell.angle_gamma   90.00
#
_symmetry.space_group_name_H-M   'P 1'
#
loop_
_entity.id
_entity.type
_entity.pdbx_description
1 polymer ?
#
loop_
_entity_poly.entity_id
_entity_poly.type
_entity_poly.pdbx_seq_one_letter_code
_entity_poly.pdbx_strand_id
1 'polypeptide(L)'
;KTARNERNEELKIALTHIGKNMIHRYHDILALNPEGGFKAGVPVSQAIGGPLCFSGDLIGKGRRLPPIQAGDWIIIKDVGAYTFSEWSFNANRSFPPIYGYDELRNFSLLHKGQSAEEVAAFWE
;
A
#
# COMPACT_ATOMS: atom_id res chain seq x y z
N LYS A 1 12.18 -21.98 -27.40
CA LYS A 1 12.00 -23.22 -26.60
C LYS A 1 12.82 -22.99 -25.33
N THR A 2 12.33 -22.82 -24.12
CA THR A 2 11.12 -23.28 -23.39
C THR A 2 11.17 -22.42 -22.11
N ALA A 3 10.21 -21.56 -21.80
CA ALA A 3 9.20 -21.84 -20.78
C ALA A 3 8.22 -20.65 -20.76
N ARG A 4 7.06 -20.80 -21.41
CA ARG A 4 5.96 -19.82 -21.34
C ARG A 4 4.71 -20.47 -20.75
N ASN A 5 4.91 -21.50 -19.91
CA ASN A 5 3.90 -22.48 -19.55
C ASN A 5 3.69 -22.65 -18.04
N GLU A 6 3.89 -21.59 -17.25
CA GLU A 6 3.48 -21.53 -15.83
C GLU A 6 2.32 -20.53 -15.60
N ARG A 7 1.69 -20.04 -16.67
CA ARG A 7 0.70 -18.94 -16.62
C ARG A 7 -0.73 -19.37 -16.24
N ASN A 8 -0.89 -20.39 -15.39
CA ASN A 8 -2.21 -20.90 -14.99
C ASN A 8 -2.44 -20.97 -13.48
N GLU A 9 -1.64 -20.28 -12.66
CA GLU A 9 -2.14 -19.83 -11.36
C GLU A 9 -2.79 -18.47 -11.55
N GLU A 10 -4.08 -18.38 -11.24
CA GLU A 10 -4.84 -17.13 -11.22
C GLU A 10 -4.12 -16.14 -10.29
N LEU A 11 -3.43 -15.16 -10.88
CA LEU A 11 -2.68 -14.15 -10.14
C LEU A 11 -3.66 -13.29 -9.34
N LYS A 12 -3.76 -13.58 -8.04
CA LYS A 12 -4.56 -12.78 -7.11
C LYS A 12 -3.82 -11.48 -6.81
N ILE A 13 -4.42 -10.36 -7.16
CA ILE A 13 -3.88 -9.03 -6.87
C ILE A 13 -4.82 -8.32 -5.90
N ALA A 14 -4.28 -7.90 -4.75
CA ALA A 14 -4.96 -7.00 -3.84
C ALA A 14 -4.52 -5.57 -4.14
N LEU A 15 -5.47 -4.72 -4.52
CA LEU A 15 -5.22 -3.30 -4.78
C LEU A 15 -5.32 -2.49 -3.48
N THR A 16 -4.40 -1.56 -3.29
CA THR A 16 -4.33 -0.68 -2.12
C THR A 16 -4.38 0.79 -2.53
N HIS A 17 -4.56 1.67 -1.55
CA HIS A 17 -4.66 3.12 -1.78
C HIS A 17 -3.31 3.80 -2.07
N ILE A 18 -2.20 3.10 -1.85
CA ILE A 18 -0.84 3.60 -2.03
C ILE A 18 -0.05 2.65 -2.93
N GLY A 19 0.96 3.16 -3.62
CA GLY A 19 1.75 2.35 -4.55
C GLY A 19 3.22 2.74 -4.54
N LYS A 20 3.85 2.59 -5.71
CA LYS A 20 5.22 2.99 -6.03
C LYS A 20 5.45 4.48 -6.01
N ASN A 21 4.42 5.30 -5.79
CA ASN A 21 4.60 6.71 -5.45
C ASN A 21 5.00 6.92 -3.99
N MET A 22 4.95 5.88 -3.15
CA MET A 22 5.36 5.92 -1.73
C MET A 22 6.33 4.78 -1.38
N ILE A 23 6.08 3.56 -1.86
CA ILE A 23 6.76 2.35 -1.38
C ILE A 23 7.66 1.76 -2.46
N HIS A 24 8.92 2.20 -2.46
CA HIS A 24 9.89 1.80 -3.48
C HIS A 24 10.55 0.45 -3.20
N ARG A 25 10.76 0.11 -1.92
CA ARG A 25 11.56 -1.03 -1.46
C ARG A 25 10.73 -2.20 -0.97
N TYR A 26 11.39 -3.28 -0.59
CA TYR A 26 10.75 -4.41 0.08
C TYR A 26 10.43 -4.04 1.52
N HIS A 27 9.18 -4.26 1.91
CA HIS A 27 8.72 -4.18 3.29
C HIS A 27 7.98 -5.45 3.66
N ASP A 28 7.92 -5.71 4.96
CA ASP A 28 6.99 -6.68 5.53
C ASP A 28 5.57 -6.11 5.49
N ILE A 29 4.61 -6.99 5.21
CA ILE A 29 3.21 -6.63 5.02
C ILE A 29 2.35 -7.48 5.94
N LEU A 30 1.37 -6.87 6.58
CA LEU A 30 0.36 -7.52 7.41
C LEU A 30 -1.03 -7.22 6.82
N ALA A 31 -1.95 -8.18 6.98
CA ALA A 31 -3.35 -8.01 6.63
C ALA A 31 -4.19 -8.02 7.92
N LEU A 32 -5.10 -7.07 8.05
CA LEU A 32 -6.09 -7.00 9.12
C LEU A 32 -7.49 -7.09 8.53
N ASN A 33 -8.43 -7.62 9.30
CA ASN A 33 -9.85 -7.54 8.99
C ASN A 33 -10.37 -6.08 9.13
N PRO A 34 -11.59 -5.76 8.67
CA PRO A 34 -12.14 -4.41 8.75
C PRO A 34 -12.18 -3.84 10.18
N GLU A 35 -12.29 -4.71 11.18
CA GLU A 35 -12.32 -4.37 12.61
C GLU A 35 -10.93 -4.07 13.20
N GLY A 36 -9.85 -4.21 12.41
CA GLY A 36 -8.48 -3.93 12.83
C GLY A 36 -7.77 -5.08 13.55
N GLY A 37 -8.38 -6.27 13.62
CA GLY A 37 -7.74 -7.50 14.08
C GLY A 37 -6.95 -8.19 12.98
N PHE A 38 -5.94 -8.99 13.32
CA PHE A 38 -5.18 -9.76 12.32
C PHE A 38 -6.09 -10.64 11.47
N LYS A 39 -5.93 -10.58 10.15
CA LYS A 39 -6.72 -11.38 9.22
C LYS A 39 -6.39 -12.86 9.44
N ALA A 40 -7.43 -13.69 9.57
CA ALA A 40 -7.29 -15.14 9.67
C ALA A 40 -7.48 -15.80 8.30
N GLY A 41 -6.92 -17.01 8.13
CA GLY A 41 -7.06 -17.82 6.93
C GLY A 41 -5.75 -18.45 6.47
N VAL A 42 -5.85 -19.49 5.65
CA VAL A 42 -4.67 -20.17 5.09
C VAL A 42 -3.95 -19.21 4.13
N PRO A 43 -2.64 -18.92 4.33
CA PRO A 43 -1.93 -17.98 3.48
C PRO A 43 -1.84 -18.43 2.03
N VAL A 44 -2.33 -17.58 1.12
CA VAL A 44 -2.27 -17.76 -0.34
C VAL A 44 -1.26 -16.80 -0.94
N SER A 45 -0.71 -17.15 -2.10
CA SER A 45 0.20 -16.25 -2.84
C SER A 45 -0.58 -15.14 -3.51
N GLN A 46 -0.26 -13.88 -3.23
CA GLN A 46 -0.94 -12.71 -3.78
C GLN A 46 0.07 -11.60 -4.13
N ALA A 47 -0.22 -10.81 -5.15
CA ALA A 47 0.48 -9.55 -5.37
C ALA A 47 -0.24 -8.41 -4.65
N ILE A 48 0.51 -7.44 -4.15
CA ILE A 48 -0.01 -6.20 -3.55
C ILE A 48 0.29 -5.08 -4.53
N GLY A 49 -0.77 -4.55 -5.15
CA GLY A 49 -0.72 -3.48 -6.12
C GLY A 49 -1.13 -2.14 -5.54
N GLY A 50 -0.63 -1.08 -6.15
CA GLY A 50 -1.11 0.28 -5.90
C GLY A 50 -2.11 0.74 -6.96
N PRO A 51 -2.54 2.01 -6.88
CA PRO A 51 -3.58 2.59 -7.74
C PRO A 51 -3.04 3.25 -9.03
N LEU A 52 -1.74 3.20 -9.31
CA LEU A 52 -1.10 3.94 -10.40
C LEU A 52 -1.29 3.23 -11.75
N CYS A 53 -1.35 4.02 -12.82
CA CYS A 53 -1.66 3.57 -14.18
C CYS A 53 -0.47 2.91 -14.91
N PHE A 54 0.32 2.08 -14.23
CA PHE A 54 1.38 1.27 -14.86
C PHE A 54 1.53 -0.10 -14.18
N SER A 55 1.91 -1.10 -14.97
CA SER A 55 2.00 -2.51 -14.52
C SER A 55 3.04 -2.77 -13.43
N GLY A 56 3.99 -1.85 -13.28
CA GLY A 56 5.03 -1.91 -12.26
C GLY A 56 4.60 -1.40 -10.89
N ASP A 57 3.35 -0.94 -10.74
CA ASP A 57 2.85 -0.43 -9.47
C ASP A 57 2.51 -1.55 -8.48
N LEU A 58 3.55 -2.29 -8.08
CA LEU A 58 3.46 -3.43 -7.19
C LEU A 58 4.35 -3.21 -5.99
N ILE A 59 3.74 -3.08 -4.83
CA ILE A 59 4.41 -3.04 -3.53
C ILE A 59 5.10 -4.40 -3.26
N GLY A 60 4.47 -5.49 -3.67
CA GLY A 60 5.01 -6.83 -3.48
C GLY A 60 4.41 -7.84 -4.44
N LYS A 61 5.20 -8.85 -4.81
CA LYS A 61 4.77 -10.00 -5.61
C LYS A 61 4.88 -11.26 -4.76
N GLY A 62 3.94 -12.20 -4.94
CA GLY A 62 3.99 -13.52 -4.29
C GLY A 62 3.97 -13.48 -2.76
N ARG A 63 3.33 -12.45 -2.18
CA ARG A 63 3.19 -12.31 -0.73
C ARG A 63 2.25 -13.41 -0.21
N ARG A 64 2.72 -14.20 0.74
CA ARG A 64 1.91 -15.23 1.41
C ARG A 64 1.14 -14.58 2.55
N LEU A 65 -0.11 -14.24 2.29
CA LEU A 65 -1.01 -13.60 3.26
C LEU A 65 -2.35 -14.34 3.28
N PRO A 66 -3.11 -14.27 4.40
CA PRO A 66 -4.52 -14.66 4.39
C PRO A 66 -5.26 -13.97 3.23
N PRO A 67 -6.28 -14.58 2.62
CA PRO A 67 -6.96 -14.02 1.45
C PRO A 67 -7.51 -12.62 1.71
N ILE A 68 -6.86 -11.60 1.13
CA ILE A 68 -7.28 -10.20 1.25
C ILE A 68 -8.60 -9.99 0.49
N GLN A 69 -9.52 -9.27 1.11
CA GLN A 69 -10.80 -8.84 0.52
C GLN A 69 -10.94 -7.32 0.58
N ALA A 70 -11.88 -6.77 -0.19
CA ALA A 70 -12.20 -5.35 -0.09
C ALA A 70 -12.67 -5.01 1.33
N GLY A 71 -12.15 -3.90 1.88
CA GLY A 71 -12.42 -3.46 3.25
C GLY A 71 -11.41 -3.94 4.30
N ASP A 72 -10.57 -4.93 3.97
CA ASP A 72 -9.45 -5.31 4.83
C ASP A 72 -8.38 -4.20 4.87
N TRP A 73 -7.65 -4.10 5.98
CA TRP A 73 -6.51 -3.18 6.09
C TRP A 73 -5.20 -3.87 5.74
N ILE A 74 -4.34 -3.14 5.03
CA ILE A 74 -2.98 -3.56 4.74
C ILE A 74 -2.01 -2.65 5.48
N ILE A 75 -1.17 -3.24 6.33
CA ILE A 75 -0.09 -2.53 7.03
C ILE A 75 1.21 -2.84 6.33
N ILE A 76 1.95 -1.79 5.97
CA ILE A 76 3.32 -1.87 5.46
C ILE A 76 4.22 -1.37 6.58
N LYS A 77 5.08 -2.25 7.10
CA LYS A 77 5.96 -1.92 8.23
C LYS A 77 7.21 -1.16 7.78
N ASP A 78 7.86 -0.51 8.74
CA ASP A 78 9.19 0.08 8.58
C ASP A 78 9.26 1.17 7.49
N VAL A 79 8.21 1.98 7.40
CA VAL A 79 8.04 3.07 6.41
C VAL A 79 8.43 4.45 6.96
N GLY A 80 9.13 4.51 8.10
CA GLY A 80 9.49 5.76 8.77
C GLY A 80 10.60 6.56 8.06
N ALA A 81 11.43 5.91 7.26
CA ALA A 81 12.51 6.54 6.50
C ALA A 81 12.30 6.32 4.99
N TYR A 82 12.71 7.28 4.18
CA TYR A 82 12.72 7.19 2.70
C TYR A 82 11.37 6.79 2.07
N THR A 83 10.26 7.11 2.76
CA THR A 83 8.89 6.94 2.24
C THR A 83 8.29 8.31 1.95
N PHE A 84 8.17 9.16 2.98
CA PHE A 84 7.72 10.53 2.81
C PHE A 84 8.68 11.35 1.95
N SER A 85 9.99 11.23 2.21
CA SER A 85 11.01 12.01 1.51
C SER A 85 11.24 11.60 0.06
N GLU A 86 10.80 10.41 -0.35
CA GLU A 86 10.89 9.90 -1.73
C GLU A 86 9.53 9.89 -2.44
N TRP A 87 8.48 10.39 -1.80
CA TRP A 87 7.14 10.39 -2.38
C TRP A 87 7.06 11.22 -3.66
N SER A 88 6.20 10.79 -4.58
CA SER A 88 5.91 11.51 -5.82
C SER A 88 4.42 11.72 -6.07
N PHE A 89 4.14 12.74 -6.87
CA PHE A 89 2.79 13.14 -7.27
C PHE A 89 2.19 12.31 -8.41
N ASN A 90 2.76 11.13 -8.69
CA ASN A 90 2.38 10.31 -9.83
C ASN A 90 0.87 10.04 -9.83
N ALA A 91 0.24 10.21 -10.99
CA ALA A 91 -1.21 10.11 -11.18
C ALA A 91 -2.04 11.08 -10.30
N ASN A 92 -1.51 12.27 -10.00
CA ASN A 92 -2.16 13.30 -9.17
C ASN A 92 -2.62 12.75 -7.81
N ARG A 93 -1.86 11.82 -7.24
CA ARG A 93 -2.18 11.21 -5.95
C ARG A 93 -1.68 12.13 -4.83
N SER A 94 -2.60 12.53 -3.96
CA SER A 94 -2.28 13.32 -2.77
C SER A 94 -1.35 12.58 -1.82
N PHE A 95 -0.54 13.36 -1.10
CA PHE A 95 0.16 12.85 0.07
C PHE A 95 -0.83 12.58 1.22
N PRO A 96 -0.80 11.40 1.88
CA PRO A 96 -1.74 11.09 2.97
C PRO A 96 -1.41 11.86 4.27
N PRO A 97 -2.36 11.98 5.21
CA PRO A 97 -2.07 12.49 6.55
C PRO A 97 -1.12 11.56 7.32
N ILE A 98 -0.30 12.14 8.20
CA ILE A 98 0.59 11.44 9.11
C ILE A 98 0.12 11.70 10.54
N TYR A 99 -0.13 10.62 11.28
CA TYR A 99 -0.45 10.66 12.69
C TYR A 99 0.68 10.05 13.51
N GLY A 100 0.99 10.67 14.65
CA GLY A 100 1.89 10.15 15.66
C GLY A 100 1.11 9.77 16.92
N TYR A 101 1.68 8.91 17.74
CA TYR A 101 1.15 8.61 19.06
C TYR A 101 2.29 8.54 20.09
N ASP A 102 2.00 8.91 21.34
CA ASP A 102 2.93 8.83 22.46
C ASP A 102 2.89 7.46 23.17
N GLU A 103 3.68 7.27 24.23
CA GLU A 103 3.70 6.04 25.02
C GLU A 103 2.34 5.69 25.64
N LEU A 104 1.47 6.69 25.84
CA LEU A 104 0.12 6.54 26.37
C LEU A 104 -0.94 6.33 25.27
N ARG A 105 -0.51 6.25 24.00
CA ARG A 105 -1.36 6.14 22.81
C ARG A 105 -2.29 7.33 22.59
N ASN A 106 -1.88 8.52 23.02
CA ASN A 106 -2.54 9.76 22.60
C ASN A 106 -2.13 10.07 21.17
N PHE A 107 -3.09 10.17 20.26
CA PHE A 107 -2.84 10.46 18.85
C PHE A 107 -2.76 11.96 18.59
N SER A 108 -1.83 12.35 17.73
CA SER A 108 -1.68 13.73 17.24
C SER A 108 -1.45 13.74 15.72
N LEU A 109 -1.95 14.77 15.06
CA LEU A 109 -1.71 14.99 13.63
C LEU A 109 -0.34 15.64 13.46
N LEU A 110 0.59 14.95 12.79
CA LEU A 110 1.94 15.44 12.51
C LEU A 110 2.02 16.14 11.14
N HIS A 111 1.25 15.65 10.16
CA HIS A 111 1.14 16.24 8.84
C HIS A 111 -0.28 16.06 8.32
N LYS A 112 -0.91 17.13 7.82
CA LYS A 112 -2.33 17.10 7.41
C LYS A 112 -2.61 16.30 6.13
N GLY A 113 -1.57 15.98 5.36
CA GLY A 113 -1.73 15.41 4.02
C GLY A 113 -2.05 16.50 2.99
N GLN A 114 -2.54 16.10 1.81
CA GLN A 114 -3.01 17.03 0.78
C GLN A 114 -4.46 16.75 0.41
N SER A 115 -5.24 17.81 0.26
CA SER A 115 -6.59 17.74 -0.31
C SER A 115 -6.56 17.66 -1.85
N ALA A 116 -7.70 17.33 -2.46
CA ALA A 116 -7.83 17.33 -3.92
C ALA A 116 -7.68 18.73 -4.52
N GLU A 117 -8.09 19.76 -3.79
CA GLU A 117 -7.95 21.17 -4.18
C GLU A 117 -6.49 21.60 -4.12
N GLU A 118 -5.76 21.24 -3.06
CA GLU A 118 -4.31 21.50 -2.97
C GLU A 118 -3.55 20.78 -4.08
N VAL A 119 -4.02 19.59 -4.46
CA VAL A 119 -3.48 18.82 -5.59
C VAL A 119 -3.73 19.52 -6.93
N ALA A 120 -4.94 20.05 -7.14
CA ALA A 120 -5.31 20.76 -8.35
C ALA A 120 -4.57 22.10 -8.48
N ALA A 121 -4.42 22.83 -7.36
CA ALA A 121 -3.77 24.13 -7.30
C ALA A 121 -2.28 24.11 -7.71
N PHE A 122 -1.63 22.94 -7.72
CA PHE A 122 -0.27 22.82 -8.28
C PHE A 122 -0.20 23.18 -9.77
N TRP A 123 -1.30 23.00 -10.50
CA TRP A 123 -1.38 23.22 -11.95
C TRP A 123 -1.94 24.61 -12.32
N GLU A 124 -2.39 25.38 -11.34
CA GLU A 124 -2.84 26.77 -11.52
C GLU A 124 -1.65 27.73 -11.52
#